data_AF-A0A966CGN5-F1
#
_entry.id   AF-A0A966CGN5-F1
#
_cell.length_a   1.000
_cell.length_b   1.000
_cell.length_c   1.000
_cell.angle_alpha   90.00
_cell.angle_beta   90.00
_cell.angle_gamma   90.00
#
_symmetry.space_group_name_H-M   'P 1'
#
loop_
_entity.id
_entity.type
_entity.pdbx_description
1 polymer ?
#
loop_
_entity_poly.entity_id
_entity_poly.type
_entity_poly.pdbx_seq_one_letter_code
_entity_poly.pdbx_strand_id
1 'polypeptide(L)'
;MIRAVKQKGIVGKQGKIELDFTGLDEGTEVEVIILATSSEIETTEYLFSTEANKKELLEAIERVEKQDNLITITPDEWHEKYSI
;
A
#
# COMPACT_ATOMS: atom_id res chain seq x y z
N MET A 1 8.57 -25.99 20.31
CA MET A 1 7.37 -26.34 19.53
C MET A 1 7.00 -25.15 18.68
N ILE A 2 7.07 -25.28 17.35
CA ILE A 2 6.69 -24.21 16.43
C ILE A 2 5.16 -24.12 16.45
N ARG A 3 4.62 -22.90 16.62
CA ARG A 3 3.17 -22.67 16.73
C ARG A 3 2.57 -21.94 15.54
N ALA A 4 3.40 -21.30 14.73
CA ALA A 4 2.99 -20.56 13.54
C ALA A 4 4.15 -20.47 12.57
N VAL A 5 3.84 -20.48 11.27
CA VAL A 5 4.79 -20.35 10.17
C VAL A 5 4.26 -19.26 9.24
N LYS A 6 5.02 -18.18 9.06
CA LYS A 6 4.70 -17.10 8.12
C LYS A 6 5.68 -17.16 6.95
N GLN A 7 5.19 -17.44 5.75
CA GLN A 7 5.99 -17.49 4.54
C GLN A 7 5.45 -16.49 3.50
N LYS A 8 6.34 -15.93 2.70
CA LYS A 8 5.99 -15.16 1.49
C LYS A 8 6.26 -16.06 0.29
N GLY A 9 5.28 -16.20 -0.60
CA GLY A 9 5.40 -16.99 -1.82
C GLY A 9 4.80 -16.24 -3.00
N ILE A 10 5.22 -16.63 -4.20
CA ILE A 10 4.62 -16.18 -5.46
C ILE A 10 3.67 -17.27 -5.93
N VAL A 11 2.49 -16.89 -6.42
CA VAL A 11 1.55 -17.83 -7.01
C VAL A 11 2.15 -18.42 -8.29
N GLY A 12 2.33 -19.74 -8.30
CA GLY A 12 2.93 -20.48 -9.40
C GLY A 12 1.96 -20.78 -10.55
N LYS A 13 2.40 -21.61 -11.49
CA LYS A 13 1.57 -22.06 -12.62
C LYS A 13 0.27 -22.67 -12.12
N GLN A 14 -0.84 -22.38 -12.81
CA GLN A 14 -2.18 -22.86 -12.47
C GLN A 14 -2.70 -22.40 -11.09
N GLY A 15 -2.15 -21.33 -10.52
CA GLY A 15 -2.66 -20.78 -9.25
C GLY A 15 -2.17 -21.53 -8.00
N LYS A 16 -1.18 -22.41 -8.13
CA LYS A 16 -0.67 -23.21 -7.01
C LYS A 16 0.22 -22.38 -6.10
N ILE A 17 0.12 -22.61 -4.79
CA ILE A 17 0.99 -22.05 -3.77
C ILE A 17 1.65 -23.23 -3.06
N GLU A 18 2.98 -23.23 -3.04
CA GLU A 18 3.78 -24.24 -2.35
C GLU A 18 4.23 -23.66 -1.00
N LEU A 19 4.11 -24.47 0.05
CA LEU A 19 4.63 -24.15 1.37
C LEU A 19 5.97 -24.86 1.51
N ASP A 20 7.03 -24.11 1.82
CA ASP A 20 8.31 -24.70 2.21
C ASP A 20 8.16 -25.40 3.57
N PHE A 21 9.15 -26.22 3.91
CA PHE A 21 9.20 -27.00 5.15
C PHE A 21 8.72 -26.20 6.37
N THR A 22 7.61 -26.64 6.96
CA THR A 22 6.93 -25.92 8.05
C THR A 22 7.48 -26.27 9.43
N GLY A 23 8.19 -27.40 9.57
CA GLY A 23 8.66 -27.91 10.85
C GLY A 23 7.53 -28.30 11.82
N LEU A 24 6.32 -28.54 11.29
CA LEU A 24 5.18 -29.04 12.05
C LEU A 24 5.16 -30.56 12.04
N ASP A 25 4.80 -31.15 13.18
CA ASP A 25 4.73 -32.60 13.33
C ASP A 25 3.55 -33.18 12.54
N GLU A 26 3.69 -34.41 12.08
CA GLU A 26 2.63 -35.13 11.37
C GLU A 26 1.35 -35.24 12.23
N GLY A 27 0.20 -34.99 11.61
CA GLY A 27 -1.11 -35.01 12.30
C GLY A 27 -1.47 -33.72 13.04
N THR A 28 -0.63 -32.68 13.01
CA THR A 28 -0.95 -31.38 13.58
C THR A 28 -2.06 -30.69 12.77
N GLU A 29 -3.14 -30.27 13.44
CA GLU A 29 -4.20 -29.45 12.83
C GLU A 29 -3.67 -28.03 12.56
N VAL A 30 -3.91 -27.51 11.34
CA VAL A 30 -3.40 -26.21 10.90
C VAL A 30 -4.46 -25.38 10.20
N GLU A 31 -4.38 -24.06 10.39
CA GLU A 31 -5.14 -23.06 9.64
C GLU A 31 -4.19 -22.32 8.68
N VAL A 32 -4.60 -22.13 7.42
CA VAL A 32 -3.80 -21.45 6.40
C VAL A 32 -4.47 -20.14 6.00
N ILE A 33 -3.77 -19.02 6.21
CA ILE A 33 -4.23 -17.68 5.81
C ILE A 33 -3.46 -17.26 4.55
N ILE A 34 -4.18 -17.09 3.44
CA ILE A 34 -3.62 -16.59 2.17
C ILE A 34 -3.99 -15.11 2.04
N LEU A 35 -2.99 -14.23 2.14
CA LEU A 35 -3.14 -12.80 1.89
C LEU A 35 -2.52 -12.46 0.53
N ALA A 36 -3.35 -12.12 -0.45
CA ALA A 36 -2.87 -11.50 -1.67
C ALA A 36 -2.48 -10.06 -1.33
N THR A 37 -1.17 -9.78 -1.27
CA THR A 37 -0.70 -8.39 -1.23
C THR A 37 -1.07 -7.76 -2.56
N SER A 38 -2.04 -6.83 -2.56
CA SER A 38 -2.12 -5.85 -3.62
C SER A 38 -0.77 -5.17 -3.67
N SER A 39 -0.17 -5.03 -4.85
CA SER A 39 0.76 -3.92 -5.03
C SER A 39 -0.06 -2.70 -4.69
N GLU A 40 0.14 -2.13 -3.50
CA GLU A 40 -0.22 -0.73 -3.30
C GLU A 40 0.39 -0.03 -4.50
N ILE A 41 -0.45 0.51 -5.37
CA ILE A 41 0.05 1.27 -6.51
C ILE A 41 0.92 2.33 -5.87
N GLU A 42 2.20 2.33 -6.22
CA GLU A 42 3.13 3.27 -5.63
C GLU A 42 2.53 4.67 -5.87
N THR A 43 2.43 5.48 -4.81
CA THR A 43 1.57 6.67 -4.85
C THR A 43 2.01 7.63 -5.95
N THR A 44 3.30 7.66 -6.26
CA THR A 44 3.84 8.42 -7.39
C THR A 44 3.33 7.82 -8.71
N GLU A 45 3.43 6.51 -8.92
CA GLU A 45 2.86 5.83 -10.10
C GLU A 45 1.37 6.16 -10.30
N TYR A 46 0.58 6.16 -9.22
CA TYR A 46 -0.83 6.57 -9.28
C TYR A 46 -1.01 8.04 -9.69
N LEU A 47 -0.25 8.97 -9.10
CA LEU A 47 -0.33 10.39 -9.45
C LEU A 47 0.08 10.65 -10.90
N PHE A 48 0.98 9.84 -11.46
CA PHE A 48 1.38 9.91 -12.87
C PHE A 48 0.49 9.10 -13.83
N SER A 49 -0.49 8.35 -13.32
CA SER A 49 -1.31 7.43 -14.13
C SER A 49 -2.25 8.13 -15.13
N THR A 50 -2.56 9.42 -14.93
CA THR A 50 -3.38 10.21 -15.85
C THR A 50 -2.72 11.56 -16.15
N GLU A 51 -2.94 12.08 -17.36
CA GLU A 51 -2.42 13.40 -17.75
C GLU A 51 -2.99 14.53 -16.88
N ALA A 52 -4.24 14.40 -16.43
CA ALA A 52 -4.86 15.37 -15.53
C ALA A 52 -4.17 15.41 -14.17
N ASN A 53 -3.95 14.25 -13.54
CA ASN A 53 -3.27 14.15 -12.25
C ASN A 53 -1.81 14.62 -12.35
N LYS A 54 -1.11 14.21 -13.41
CA LYS A 54 0.27 14.62 -13.67
C LYS A 54 0.39 16.13 -13.81
N LYS A 55 -0.50 16.76 -14.57
CA LYS A 55 -0.53 18.21 -14.74
C LYS A 55 -0.76 18.92 -13.40
N GLU A 56 -1.78 18.51 -12.64
CA GLU A 56 -2.10 19.12 -11.34
C GLU A 56 -0.92 18.97 -10.36
N LEU A 57 -0.26 17.81 -10.33
CA LEU A 57 0.91 17.59 -9.46
C LEU A 57 2.06 18.55 -9.81
N LEU A 58 2.39 18.68 -11.10
CA LEU A 58 3.48 19.57 -11.55
C LEU A 58 3.16 21.04 -11.27
N GLU A 59 1.92 21.47 -11.51
CA GLU A 59 1.47 22.82 -11.20
C GLU A 59 1.46 23.10 -9.69
N ALA A 60 1.08 22.12 -8.86
CA ALA A 60 1.15 22.23 -7.42
C ALA A 60 2.58 22.40 -6.90
N ILE A 61 3.55 21.65 -7.44
CA ILE A 61 4.98 21.80 -7.12
C ILE A 61 5.45 23.21 -7.49
N GLU A 62 5.13 23.69 -8.69
CA GLU A 62 5.52 25.01 -9.17
C GLU A 62 4.95 26.14 -8.28
N ARG A 63 3.70 26.02 -7.82
CA ARG A 63 3.10 26.99 -6.88
C ARG A 63 3.86 27.05 -5.55
N VAL A 64 4.28 25.90 -5.02
CA VAL A 64 5.07 25.83 -3.77
C VAL A 64 6.45 26.44 -3.95
N GLU A 65 7.15 26.11 -5.04
CA GLU A 65 8.48 26.66 -5.33
C GLU A 65 8.45 28.18 -5.50
N LYS A 66 7.39 28.71 -6.13
CA LYS A 66 7.20 30.16 -6.32
C LYS A 66 6.61 30.87 -5.10
N GLN A 67 6.22 30.13 -4.06
CA GLN A 67 5.45 30.63 -2.92
C GLN A 67 4.18 31.39 -3.35
N ASP A 68 3.58 30.97 -4.47
CA ASP A 68 2.41 31.63 -5.05
C ASP A 68 1.12 31.01 -4.50
N ASN A 69 0.22 31.85 -3.99
CA ASN A 69 -1.10 31.48 -3.46
C ASN A 69 -1.08 30.35 -2.41
N LEU A 70 -0.04 30.28 -1.58
CA LEU A 70 0.03 29.30 -0.50
C LEU A 70 -0.87 29.68 0.68
N ILE A 71 -1.61 28.70 1.18
CA ILE A 71 -2.38 28.80 2.42
C ILE A 71 -1.65 28.00 3.48
N THR A 72 -1.27 28.65 4.58
CA THR A 72 -0.78 27.95 5.76
C THR A 72 -1.97 27.62 6.65
N ILE A 73 -2.09 26.35 7.00
CA ILE A 73 -3.14 25.85 7.89
C ILE A 73 -2.55 24.78 8.80
N THR A 74 -2.93 24.80 10.06
CA THR A 74 -2.59 23.74 11.02
C THR A 74 -3.54 22.55 10.87
N PRO A 75 -3.14 21.34 11.32
CA PRO A 75 -4.04 20.18 11.32
C PRO A 75 -5.36 20.45 12.05
N ASP A 76 -5.32 21.17 13.17
CA ASP A 76 -6.51 21.51 13.96
C ASP A 76 -7.46 22.45 13.19
N GLU A 77 -6.93 23.52 12.58
CA GLU A 77 -7.72 24.44 11.75
C GLU A 77 -8.32 23.75 10.51
N TRP A 78 -7.58 22.81 9.91
CA TRP A 78 -8.10 22.03 8.79
C TRP A 78 -9.24 21.12 9.23
N HIS A 79 -9.07 20.44 10.37
CA HIS A 79 -10.08 19.53 10.92
C HIS A 79 -11.37 20.29 11.26
N GLU A 80 -11.28 21.43 11.94
CA GLU A 80 -12.45 22.26 12.27
C GLU A 80 -13.19 22.78 11.03
N LYS A 81 -12.47 23.07 9.93
CA LYS A 81 -13.06 23.72 8.75
C LYS A 81 -13.55 22.75 7.68
N TYR A 82 -12.92 21.59 7.54
CA TYR A 82 -13.11 20.70 6.39
C TYR A 82 -13.37 19.24 6.74
N SER A 83 -13.25 18.83 8.01
CA SER A 83 -13.63 17.48 8.40
C SER A 83 -15.15 17.39 8.45
N ILE A 84 -15.74 16.65 7.50
CA ILE A 84 -17.17 16.29 7.45
C ILE A 84 -17.37 14.99 8.22
#